data_AF-A0AAD7RER3-F1
#
_entry.id   AF-A0AAD7RER3-F1
#
_cell.length_a   1.000
_cell.length_b   1.000
_cell.length_c   1.000
_cell.angle_alpha   90.00
_cell.angle_beta   90.00
_cell.angle_gamma   90.00
#
_symmetry.space_group_name_H-M   'P 1'
#
loop_
_entity.id
_entity.type
_entity.pdbx_description
1 polymer ?
#
loop_
_entity_poly.entity_id
_entity_poly.type
_entity_poly.pdbx_seq_one_letter_code
_entity_poly.pdbx_strand_id
1 'polypeptide(L)'
;MFSLTLEYKCTKVRLNMILTESQDGMIQAAAPRLATGRKWMPSEAVQQAKSALRHGDIVGQVQHGRGGFGLGASRPTWHKATSTQRRKLVVSQVRHQEEADRCAKAVSQSKQGQWTSWENLEHQKLTWKDIWEMEGRQISFIIRATYDVLPTPKNLHQWFGEDPSCALCQTPATLRHILTGCKTSLSQGRYTWRHNQVLRQLAITLEGRRTTNNALPPPMPRHSKTTPFVRAGQPQQSHLQEWKQPS
;
A
#
# COMPACT_ATOMS: atom_id res chain seq x y z
N MET A 1 -6.21 5.73 -10.51
CA MET A 1 -7.38 4.90 -10.14
C MET A 1 -8.41 5.01 -11.25
N PHE A 2 -8.88 3.90 -11.83
CA PHE A 2 -9.90 3.93 -12.89
C PHE A 2 -11.29 3.98 -12.23
N SER A 3 -12.11 4.97 -12.58
CA SER A 3 -13.49 5.09 -12.09
C SER A 3 -14.41 5.31 -13.28
N LEU A 4 -15.45 4.48 -13.41
CA LEU A 4 -16.44 4.58 -14.48
C LEU A 4 -17.12 5.94 -14.48
N THR A 5 -17.44 6.47 -13.30
CA THR A 5 -18.05 7.80 -13.16
C THR A 5 -17.10 8.91 -13.63
N LEU A 6 -15.82 8.79 -13.32
CA LEU A 6 -14.81 9.77 -13.77
C LEU A 6 -14.67 9.75 -15.29
N GLU A 7 -14.59 8.58 -15.91
CA GLU A 7 -14.49 8.46 -17.36
C GLU A 7 -15.78 8.94 -18.06
N TYR A 8 -16.94 8.63 -17.49
CA TYR A 8 -18.22 9.18 -17.95
C TYR A 8 -18.20 10.72 -17.94
N LYS A 9 -17.83 11.34 -16.81
CA LYS A 9 -17.75 12.80 -16.67
C LYS A 9 -16.77 13.41 -17.68
N CYS A 10 -15.58 12.83 -17.81
CA CYS A 10 -14.57 13.26 -18.78
C CYS A 10 -15.07 13.20 -20.22
N THR A 11 -15.79 12.13 -20.56
CA THR A 11 -16.36 11.93 -21.90
C THR A 11 -17.45 12.97 -22.19
N LYS A 12 -18.33 13.24 -21.22
CA LYS A 12 -19.38 14.27 -21.35
C LYS A 12 -18.80 15.68 -21.44
N VAL A 13 -17.77 16.00 -20.65
CA VAL A 13 -17.02 17.27 -20.75
C VAL A 13 -16.40 17.42 -22.13
N ARG A 14 -15.73 16.38 -22.64
CA ARG A 14 -15.13 16.40 -23.97
C ARG A 14 -16.17 16.61 -25.06
N LEU A 15 -17.29 15.90 -24.99
CA LEU A 15 -18.40 16.06 -25.93
C LEU A 15 -19.01 17.47 -25.88
N ASN A 16 -19.21 18.01 -24.68
CA ASN A 16 -19.73 19.37 -24.52
C ASN A 16 -18.83 20.41 -25.18
N MET A 17 -17.52 20.30 -24.99
CA MET A 17 -16.56 21.19 -25.65
C MET A 17 -16.52 20.99 -27.17
N ILE A 18 -16.62 19.75 -27.67
CA ILE A 18 -16.67 19.47 -29.12
C ILE A 18 -17.85 20.20 -29.78
N LEU A 19 -19.02 20.17 -29.15
CA LEU A 19 -20.23 20.77 -29.71
C LEU A 19 -20.22 22.30 -29.57
N THR A 20 -19.87 22.81 -28.39
CA THR A 20 -19.95 24.24 -28.08
C THR A 20 -18.77 25.07 -28.61
N GLU A 21 -17.61 24.45 -28.84
CA GLU A 21 -16.41 25.08 -29.40
C GLU A 21 -16.08 24.53 -30.80
N SER A 22 -17.10 24.02 -31.51
CA SER A 22 -16.94 23.57 -32.90
C SER A 22 -16.53 24.75 -33.79
N GLN A 23 -15.71 24.46 -34.81
CA GLN A 23 -15.42 25.44 -35.87
C GLN A 23 -16.61 25.64 -36.81
N ASP A 24 -17.52 24.67 -36.86
CA ASP A 24 -18.76 24.73 -37.64
C ASP A 24 -19.85 25.46 -36.84
N GLY A 25 -20.26 26.62 -37.36
CA GLY A 25 -21.29 27.46 -36.75
C GLY A 25 -22.66 26.80 -36.66
N MET A 26 -23.01 25.88 -37.57
CA MET A 26 -24.28 25.14 -37.49
C MET A 26 -24.28 24.17 -36.31
N ILE A 27 -23.16 23.47 -36.09
CA ILE A 27 -22.99 22.57 -34.93
C ILE A 27 -23.05 23.36 -33.63
N GLN A 28 -22.41 24.53 -33.59
CA GLN A 28 -22.42 25.38 -32.41
C GLN A 28 -23.82 25.91 -32.09
N ALA A 29 -24.55 26.38 -33.11
CA ALA A 29 -25.92 26.90 -32.95
C ALA A 29 -26.92 25.80 -32.55
N ALA A 30 -26.74 24.57 -33.06
CA ALA A 30 -27.60 23.43 -32.78
C ALA A 30 -27.15 22.60 -31.56
N ALA A 31 -26.11 23.02 -30.82
CA ALA A 31 -25.51 22.22 -29.74
C ALA A 31 -26.53 21.91 -28.63
N PRO A 32 -26.94 20.64 -28.43
CA PRO A 32 -27.94 20.32 -27.44
C PRO A 32 -27.37 20.37 -26.03
N ARG A 33 -28.24 20.63 -25.06
CA ARG A 33 -27.90 20.41 -23.64
C ARG A 33 -27.72 18.91 -23.40
N LEU A 34 -26.53 18.50 -22.97
CA LEU A 34 -26.26 17.09 -22.71
C LEU A 34 -27.08 16.57 -21.52
N ALA A 35 -27.77 15.45 -21.70
CA ALA A 35 -28.51 14.78 -20.65
C ALA A 35 -27.55 14.05 -19.68
N THR A 36 -27.28 14.65 -18.51
CA THR A 36 -26.38 14.11 -17.47
C THR A 36 -27.02 14.00 -16.09
N GLY A 37 -28.35 13.97 -16.04
CA GLY A 37 -29.12 13.92 -14.80
C GLY A 37 -29.16 15.27 -14.07
N ARG A 38 -29.68 15.27 -12.82
CA ARG A 38 -29.89 16.50 -12.03
C ARG A 38 -28.71 16.91 -11.16
N LYS A 39 -27.81 15.98 -10.82
CA LYS A 39 -26.75 16.19 -9.82
C LYS A 39 -25.47 16.80 -10.39
N TRP A 40 -25.28 16.77 -11.71
CA TRP A 40 -24.03 17.18 -12.33
C TRP A 40 -24.25 17.64 -13.77
N MET A 41 -23.62 18.75 -14.14
CA MET A 41 -23.75 19.36 -15.46
C MET A 41 -22.37 19.57 -16.12
N PRO A 42 -22.16 19.06 -17.36
CA PRO A 42 -20.90 19.22 -18.09
C PRO A 42 -20.53 20.68 -18.33
N SER A 43 -21.48 21.55 -18.62
CA SER A 43 -21.24 22.97 -18.90
C SER A 43 -20.64 23.69 -17.69
N GLU A 44 -21.17 23.42 -16.50
CA GLU A 44 -20.67 23.98 -15.24
C GLU A 44 -19.26 23.44 -14.93
N ALA A 45 -19.05 22.13 -15.09
CA ALA A 45 -17.74 21.51 -14.91
C ALA A 45 -16.69 22.07 -15.89
N VAL A 46 -17.05 22.28 -17.16
CA VAL A 46 -16.19 22.94 -18.16
C VAL A 46 -15.86 24.36 -17.73
N GLN A 47 -16.85 25.14 -17.28
CA GLN A 47 -16.65 26.51 -16.83
C GLN A 47 -15.73 26.58 -15.62
N GLN A 48 -15.96 25.75 -14.61
CA GLN A 48 -15.13 25.68 -13.41
C GLN A 48 -13.70 25.24 -13.74
N ALA A 49 -13.53 24.24 -14.60
CA ALA A 49 -12.21 23.79 -15.05
C ALA A 49 -11.47 24.88 -15.84
N LYS A 50 -12.14 25.59 -16.76
CA LYS A 50 -11.57 26.74 -17.47
C LYS A 50 -11.15 27.85 -16.50
N SER A 51 -11.98 28.16 -15.50
CA SER A 51 -11.66 29.15 -14.47
C SER A 51 -10.41 28.76 -13.69
N ALA A 52 -10.32 27.51 -13.24
CA ALA A 52 -9.15 26.99 -12.53
C ALA A 52 -7.88 27.03 -13.40
N LEU A 53 -7.98 26.72 -14.69
CA LEU A 53 -6.86 26.80 -15.63
C LEU A 53 -6.39 28.26 -15.86
N ARG A 54 -7.33 29.21 -15.97
CA ARG A 54 -7.01 30.64 -16.04
C ARG A 54 -6.34 31.13 -14.76
N HIS A 55 -6.83 30.67 -13.61
CA HIS A 55 -6.19 30.97 -12.32
C HIS A 55 -4.77 30.39 -12.25
N GLY A 56 -4.56 29.16 -12.74
CA GLY A 56 -3.23 28.55 -12.84
C GLY A 56 -2.27 29.33 -13.74
N ASP A 57 -2.76 29.94 -14.82
CA ASP A 57 -1.94 30.82 -15.67
C ASP A 57 -1.49 32.08 -14.93
N ILE A 58 -2.30 32.63 -14.01
CA ILE A 58 -1.96 33.80 -13.19
C ILE A 58 -0.94 33.42 -12.10
N VAL A 59 -1.18 32.31 -11.41
CA VAL A 59 -0.29 31.79 -10.36
C VAL A 59 1.06 31.38 -10.96
N GLY A 60 1.07 30.93 -12.22
CA GLY A 60 2.27 30.50 -12.90
C GLY A 60 2.78 29.15 -12.39
N GLN A 61 4.05 28.86 -12.68
CA GLN A 61 4.68 27.62 -12.24
C GLN A 61 5.04 27.71 -10.75
N VAL A 62 4.38 26.90 -9.93
CA VAL A 62 4.70 26.76 -8.51
C VAL A 62 5.74 25.67 -8.29
N GLN A 63 6.51 25.79 -7.21
CA GLN A 63 7.40 24.74 -6.76
C GLN A 63 6.58 23.47 -6.44
N HIS A 64 6.98 22.33 -7.00
CA HIS A 64 6.41 21.04 -6.67
C HIS A 64 7.44 20.22 -5.89
N GLY A 65 7.11 19.87 -4.65
CA GLY A 65 7.99 19.10 -3.77
C GLY A 65 9.30 19.83 -3.42
N ARG A 66 10.37 19.06 -3.23
CA ARG A 66 11.69 19.58 -2.82
C ARG A 66 12.60 19.96 -3.99
N GLY A 67 12.13 19.83 -5.23
CA GLY A 67 12.94 20.05 -6.43
C GLY A 67 13.18 21.51 -6.80
N GLY A 68 12.57 22.49 -6.13
CA GLY A 68 12.71 23.91 -6.47
C GLY A 68 11.89 24.35 -7.70
N PHE A 69 12.06 25.61 -8.11
CA PHE A 69 11.35 26.21 -9.24
C PHE A 69 11.97 25.80 -10.58
N GLY A 70 11.14 25.53 -11.59
CA GLY A 70 11.59 25.29 -12.98
C GLY A 70 11.96 23.84 -13.32
N LEU A 71 11.96 22.91 -12.38
CA LEU A 71 12.27 21.48 -12.61
C LEU A 71 11.03 20.61 -12.92
N GLY A 72 9.89 21.23 -13.23
CA GLY A 72 8.65 20.56 -13.62
C GLY A 72 8.48 20.42 -15.14
N ALA A 73 7.73 19.40 -15.58
CA ALA A 73 7.38 19.27 -16.99
C ALA A 73 6.62 20.51 -17.49
N SER A 74 7.10 21.11 -18.58
CA SER A 74 6.46 22.28 -19.20
C SER A 74 5.08 21.88 -19.76
N ARG A 75 4.02 22.24 -19.03
CA ARG A 75 2.64 22.11 -19.51
C ARG A 75 2.26 23.39 -20.24
N PRO A 76 1.59 23.30 -21.40
CA PRO A 76 1.13 24.48 -22.11
C PRO A 76 0.16 25.28 -21.22
N THR A 77 0.43 26.57 -21.06
CA THR A 77 -0.45 27.51 -20.37
C THR A 77 -1.76 27.65 -21.15
N TRP A 78 -2.86 27.85 -20.44
CA TRP A 78 -4.20 27.89 -21.02
C TRP A 78 -4.33 28.94 -22.13
N HIS A 79 -3.76 30.12 -21.94
CA HIS A 79 -3.77 31.20 -22.95
C HIS A 79 -3.00 30.86 -24.23
N LYS A 80 -1.91 30.09 -24.15
CA LYS A 80 -1.08 29.67 -25.31
C LYS A 80 -1.55 28.37 -25.95
N ALA A 81 -2.48 27.66 -25.31
CA ALA A 81 -2.94 26.36 -25.78
C ALA A 81 -3.85 26.48 -27.03
N THR A 82 -3.61 25.62 -28.01
CA THR A 82 -4.50 25.40 -29.17
C THR A 82 -5.84 24.80 -28.74
N SER A 83 -6.88 24.84 -29.60
CA SER A 83 -8.21 24.26 -29.27
C SER A 83 -8.13 22.79 -28.82
N THR A 84 -7.34 21.96 -29.50
CA THR A 84 -7.13 20.55 -29.11
C THR A 84 -6.40 20.42 -27.78
N GLN A 85 -5.39 21.26 -27.52
CA GLN A 85 -4.70 21.29 -26.22
C GLN A 85 -5.63 21.76 -25.10
N ARG A 86 -6.45 22.79 -25.34
CA ARG A 86 -7.44 23.30 -24.38
C ARG A 86 -8.42 22.23 -23.94
N ARG A 87 -8.95 21.44 -24.88
CA ARG A 87 -9.81 20.28 -24.54
C ARG A 87 -9.09 19.26 -23.67
N LYS A 88 -7.83 18.93 -23.99
CA LYS A 88 -7.01 18.01 -23.17
C LYS A 88 -6.78 18.58 -21.76
N LEU A 89 -6.46 19.88 -21.66
CA LEU A 89 -6.25 20.56 -20.38
C LEU A 89 -7.52 20.56 -19.53
N VAL A 90 -8.68 20.92 -20.09
CA VAL A 90 -9.96 20.91 -19.37
C VAL A 90 -10.30 19.51 -18.86
N VAL A 91 -10.20 18.48 -19.71
CA VAL A 91 -10.45 17.09 -19.27
C VAL A 91 -9.47 16.68 -18.17
N SER A 92 -8.18 17.04 -18.27
CA SER A 92 -7.20 16.76 -17.22
C SER A 92 -7.52 17.50 -15.92
N GLN A 93 -8.02 18.74 -16.00
CA GLN A 93 -8.37 19.55 -14.85
C GLN A 93 -9.62 19.00 -14.14
N VAL A 94 -10.63 18.55 -14.90
CA VAL A 94 -11.80 17.87 -14.33
C VAL A 94 -11.38 16.60 -13.60
N ARG A 95 -10.49 15.79 -14.19
CA ARG A 95 -9.95 14.60 -13.50
C ARG A 95 -9.27 14.98 -12.19
N HIS A 96 -8.46 16.03 -12.20
CA HIS A 96 -7.77 16.52 -11.02
C HIS A 96 -8.76 16.99 -9.93
N GLN A 97 -9.78 17.76 -10.29
CA GLN A 97 -10.83 18.21 -9.36
C GLN A 97 -11.59 17.02 -8.76
N GLU A 98 -11.99 16.05 -9.57
CA GLU A 98 -12.68 14.84 -9.09
C GLU A 98 -11.79 13.96 -8.19
N GLU A 99 -10.47 13.96 -8.40
CA GLU A 99 -9.52 13.30 -7.50
C GLU A 99 -9.40 14.08 -6.19
N ALA A 100 -9.27 15.40 -6.25
CA ALA A 100 -9.19 16.26 -5.09
C ALA A 100 -10.44 16.13 -4.20
N ASP A 101 -11.63 16.10 -4.79
CA ASP A 101 -12.89 15.88 -4.05
C ASP A 101 -12.95 14.50 -3.40
N ARG A 102 -12.44 13.47 -4.08
CA ARG A 102 -12.33 12.12 -3.52
C ARG A 102 -11.33 12.06 -2.36
N CYS A 103 -10.18 12.72 -2.50
CA CYS A 103 -9.20 12.86 -1.42
C CYS A 103 -9.78 13.62 -0.24
N ALA A 104 -10.44 14.77 -0.46
CA ALA A 104 -11.08 15.55 0.59
C ALA A 104 -12.15 14.74 1.33
N LYS A 105 -12.96 13.99 0.58
CA LYS A 105 -13.94 13.07 1.18
C LYS A 105 -13.26 11.97 1.99
N ALA A 106 -12.19 11.36 1.49
CA ALA A 106 -11.45 10.36 2.24
C ALA A 106 -10.88 10.95 3.54
N VAL A 107 -10.23 12.11 3.48
CA VAL A 107 -9.68 12.81 4.67
C VAL A 107 -10.78 13.12 5.70
N SER A 108 -11.99 13.46 5.27
CA SER A 108 -13.13 13.71 6.17
C SER A 108 -13.65 12.46 6.89
N GLN A 109 -13.29 11.26 6.44
CA GLN A 109 -13.72 9.99 7.02
C GLN A 109 -12.70 9.47 8.03
N SER A 110 -12.86 9.84 9.30
CA SER A 110 -11.88 9.54 10.37
C SER A 110 -11.52 8.07 10.58
N LYS A 111 -12.38 7.12 10.15
CA LYS A 111 -12.14 5.68 10.23
C LYS A 111 -11.82 5.08 8.85
N GLN A 112 -12.72 5.21 7.87
CA GLN A 112 -12.53 4.62 6.52
C GLN A 112 -11.42 5.31 5.73
N GLY A 113 -11.16 6.59 6.02
CA GLY A 113 -10.13 7.40 5.41
C GLY A 113 -8.79 7.36 6.11
N GLN A 114 -8.59 6.52 7.14
CA GLN A 114 -7.31 6.49 7.88
C GLN A 114 -6.10 6.25 7.00
N TRP A 115 -6.28 5.56 5.87
CA TRP A 115 -5.24 5.33 4.87
C TRP A 115 -4.61 6.62 4.34
N THR A 116 -5.28 7.77 4.41
CA THR A 116 -4.71 9.06 4.01
C THR A 116 -3.61 9.55 4.95
N SER A 117 -3.41 8.92 6.11
CA SER A 117 -2.41 9.30 7.12
C SER A 117 -1.28 8.29 7.31
N TRP A 118 -1.23 7.23 6.49
CA TRP A 118 -0.28 6.12 6.65
C TRP A 118 1.12 6.37 6.05
N GLU A 119 1.59 7.61 6.04
CA GLU A 119 2.86 8.00 5.40
C GLU A 119 4.10 7.31 6.01
N ASN A 120 4.03 6.92 7.29
CA ASN A 120 5.14 6.34 8.05
C ASN A 120 4.87 4.91 8.55
N LEU A 121 3.88 4.22 7.99
CA LEU A 121 3.60 2.84 8.35
C LEU A 121 4.33 1.88 7.42
N GLU A 122 4.86 0.80 7.99
CA GLU A 122 5.45 -0.27 7.21
C GLU A 122 4.35 -0.98 6.41
N HIS A 123 4.53 -1.04 5.08
CA HIS A 123 3.57 -1.69 4.21
C HIS A 123 3.60 -3.20 4.41
N GLN A 124 2.49 -3.77 4.89
CA GLN A 124 2.30 -5.22 4.83
C GLN A 124 2.04 -5.62 3.37
N LYS A 125 2.99 -6.36 2.78
CA LYS A 125 2.80 -6.94 1.44
C LYS A 125 1.90 -8.17 1.56
N LEU A 126 0.63 -8.00 1.17
CA LEU A 126 -0.30 -9.10 0.98
C LEU A 126 -0.42 -9.35 -0.52
N THR A 127 0.09 -10.49 -0.98
CA THR A 127 -0.10 -10.90 -2.38
C THR A 127 -1.49 -11.52 -2.56
N TRP A 128 -1.96 -11.56 -3.81
CA TRP A 128 -3.21 -12.25 -4.12
C TRP A 128 -3.18 -13.72 -3.72
N LYS A 129 -2.02 -14.36 -3.82
CA LYS A 129 -1.82 -15.75 -3.39
C LYS A 129 -2.03 -15.89 -1.89
N ASP A 130 -1.42 -15.00 -1.09
CA ASP A 130 -1.58 -15.01 0.37
C ASP A 130 -3.05 -14.86 0.76
N ILE A 131 -3.78 -13.95 0.11
CA ILE A 131 -5.21 -13.73 0.37
C ILE A 131 -6.02 -14.99 0.04
N TRP A 132 -5.72 -15.71 -1.04
CA TRP A 132 -6.42 -16.93 -1.42
C TRP A 132 -6.09 -18.13 -0.52
N GLU A 133 -4.88 -18.20 0.02
CA GLU A 133 -4.44 -19.28 0.92
C GLU A 133 -4.88 -19.05 2.38
N MET A 134 -5.16 -17.80 2.76
CA MET A 134 -5.58 -17.44 4.11
C MET A 134 -7.03 -17.85 4.41
N GLU A 135 -7.26 -18.26 5.65
CA GLU A 135 -8.62 -18.47 6.15
C GLU A 135 -9.39 -17.14 6.16
N GLY A 136 -10.67 -17.16 5.76
CA GLY A 136 -11.51 -15.95 5.70
C GLY A 136 -11.58 -15.16 7.01
N ARG A 137 -11.49 -15.84 8.17
CA ARG A 137 -11.44 -15.19 9.49
C ARG A 137 -10.17 -14.37 9.69
N GLN A 138 -9.03 -14.88 9.20
CA GLN A 138 -7.75 -14.20 9.27
C GLN A 138 -7.77 -12.94 8.40
N ILE A 139 -8.31 -13.03 7.18
CA ILE A 139 -8.46 -11.89 6.28
C ILE A 139 -9.37 -10.82 6.92
N SER A 140 -10.52 -11.24 7.44
CA SER A 140 -11.46 -10.37 8.15
C SER A 140 -10.80 -9.67 9.33
N PHE A 141 -10.02 -10.40 10.14
CA PHE A 141 -9.28 -9.84 11.25
C PHE A 141 -8.27 -8.79 10.80
N ILE A 142 -7.43 -9.09 9.79
CA ILE A 142 -6.41 -8.15 9.29
C ILE A 142 -7.07 -6.87 8.79
N ILE A 143 -8.07 -6.97 7.91
CA ILE A 143 -8.76 -5.78 7.38
C ILE A 143 -9.35 -4.95 8.52
N ARG A 144 -10.03 -5.59 9.48
CA ARG A 144 -10.65 -4.88 10.61
C ARG A 144 -9.62 -4.27 11.57
N ALA A 145 -8.48 -4.93 11.76
CA ALA A 145 -7.38 -4.41 12.56
C ALA A 145 -6.76 -3.16 11.91
N THR A 146 -6.52 -3.22 10.60
CA THR A 146 -5.92 -2.11 9.83
C THR A 146 -6.77 -0.84 9.88
N TYR A 147 -8.09 -0.96 9.83
CA TYR A 147 -9.01 0.18 9.92
C TYR A 147 -9.50 0.50 11.34
N ASP A 148 -8.95 -0.17 12.37
CA ASP A 148 -9.36 -0.02 13.78
C ASP A 148 -10.90 -0.10 13.97
N VAL A 149 -11.48 -1.17 13.42
CA VAL A 149 -12.91 -1.52 13.52
C VAL A 149 -13.13 -2.91 14.17
N LEU A 150 -12.13 -3.39 14.93
CA LEU A 150 -12.31 -4.53 15.81
C LEU A 150 -13.12 -4.13 17.05
N PRO A 151 -13.84 -5.07 17.69
CA PRO A 151 -14.64 -4.81 18.90
C PRO A 151 -13.74 -4.63 20.14
N THR A 152 -12.95 -3.57 20.14
CA THR A 152 -12.18 -3.12 21.31
C THR A 152 -13.10 -2.31 22.23
N PRO A 153 -12.87 -2.23 23.55
CA PRO A 153 -13.74 -1.47 24.44
C PRO A 153 -13.91 -0.02 23.99
N LYS A 154 -12.86 0.62 23.43
CA LYS A 154 -12.99 1.96 22.86
C LYS A 154 -13.94 2.02 21.65
N ASN A 155 -13.88 1.04 20.75
CA ASN A 155 -14.79 1.00 19.60
C ASN A 155 -16.22 0.61 20.01
N LEU A 156 -16.36 -0.29 20.99
CA LEU A 156 -17.66 -0.65 21.57
C LEU A 156 -18.31 0.54 22.27
N HIS A 157 -17.53 1.36 22.99
CA HIS A 157 -18.01 2.65 23.51
C HIS A 157 -18.54 3.55 22.39
N GLN A 158 -17.81 3.66 21.28
CA GLN A 158 -18.25 4.47 20.14
C GLN A 158 -19.53 3.94 19.49
N TRP A 159 -19.74 2.63 19.44
CA TRP A 159 -20.90 2.02 18.78
C TRP A 159 -22.13 1.89 19.68
N PHE A 160 -21.92 1.61 20.97
CA PHE A 160 -22.97 1.21 21.90
C PHE A 160 -22.93 1.93 23.26
N GLY A 161 -21.93 2.79 23.51
CA GLY A 161 -21.80 3.54 24.77
C GLY A 161 -21.24 2.75 25.95
N GLU A 162 -20.68 1.56 25.72
CA GLU A 162 -20.03 0.72 26.75
C GLU A 162 -18.81 1.40 27.41
N ASP A 163 -18.30 0.86 28.53
CA ASP A 163 -17.09 1.41 29.17
C ASP A 163 -15.84 1.24 28.26
N PRO A 164 -15.14 2.34 27.90
CA PRO A 164 -13.95 2.27 27.04
C PRO A 164 -12.70 1.75 27.75
N SER A 165 -12.76 1.47 29.04
CA SER A 165 -11.60 1.20 29.89
C SER A 165 -11.03 -0.21 29.69
N CYS A 166 -9.70 -0.33 29.82
CA CYS A 166 -9.03 -1.62 29.82
C CYS A 166 -9.27 -2.34 31.15
N ALA A 167 -9.76 -3.57 31.10
CA ALA A 167 -9.98 -4.41 32.29
C ALA A 167 -8.72 -4.63 33.16
N LEU A 168 -7.50 -4.44 32.62
CA LEU A 168 -6.25 -4.67 33.34
C LEU A 168 -5.62 -3.40 33.94
N CYS A 169 -5.82 -2.24 33.32
CA CYS A 169 -5.12 -1.01 33.69
C CYS A 169 -5.98 0.25 33.70
N GLN A 170 -7.28 0.11 33.39
CA GLN A 170 -8.29 1.16 33.45
C GLN A 170 -8.05 2.38 32.53
N THR A 171 -7.12 2.30 31.58
CA THR A 171 -6.94 3.33 30.53
C THR A 171 -7.77 3.00 29.29
N PRO A 172 -8.11 3.98 28.42
CA PRO A 172 -8.86 3.74 27.19
C PRO A 172 -8.25 2.63 26.31
N ALA A 173 -9.01 1.55 26.12
CA ALA A 173 -8.56 0.34 25.43
C ALA A 173 -8.75 0.44 23.92
N THR A 174 -7.85 1.17 23.27
CA THR A 174 -7.67 1.15 21.80
C THR A 174 -7.13 -0.21 21.33
N LEU A 175 -7.21 -0.49 20.03
CA LEU A 175 -6.55 -1.67 19.45
C LEU A 175 -5.04 -1.69 19.73
N ARG A 176 -4.36 -0.56 19.54
CA ARG A 176 -2.93 -0.40 19.87
C ARG A 176 -2.65 -0.70 21.34
N HIS A 177 -3.52 -0.21 22.23
CA HIS A 177 -3.39 -0.46 23.66
C HIS A 177 -3.46 -1.97 23.96
N ILE A 178 -4.47 -2.66 23.44
CA ILE A 178 -4.66 -4.10 23.66
C ILE A 178 -3.48 -4.90 23.11
N LEU A 179 -3.05 -4.62 21.89
CA LEU A 179 -2.04 -5.42 21.20
C LEU A 179 -0.61 -5.20 21.72
N THR A 180 -0.24 -3.97 22.08
CA THR A 180 1.16 -3.66 22.45
C THR A 180 1.32 -2.60 23.54
N GLY A 181 0.31 -1.78 23.81
CA GLY A 181 0.44 -0.58 24.64
C GLY A 181 0.03 -0.73 26.12
N CYS A 182 -0.48 -1.88 26.55
CA CYS A 182 -0.96 -2.05 27.93
C CYS A 182 0.21 -2.31 28.90
N LYS A 183 0.43 -1.38 29.83
CA LYS A 183 1.50 -1.47 30.84
C LYS A 183 1.40 -2.72 31.71
N THR A 184 0.19 -3.04 32.19
CA THR A 184 -0.06 -4.24 33.00
C THR A 184 0.16 -5.52 32.20
N SER A 185 -0.25 -5.55 30.93
CA SER A 185 -0.01 -6.71 30.04
C SER A 185 1.48 -6.94 29.80
N LEU A 186 2.23 -5.84 29.61
CA LEU A 186 3.67 -5.86 29.44
C LEU A 186 4.39 -6.37 30.70
N SER A 187 4.09 -5.82 31.86
CA SER A 187 4.73 -6.23 33.13
C SER A 187 4.43 -7.68 33.50
N GLN A 188 3.25 -8.18 33.14
CA GLN A 188 2.86 -9.58 33.32
C GLN A 188 3.42 -10.52 32.23
N GLY A 189 4.17 -10.02 31.25
CA GLY A 189 4.76 -10.83 30.18
C GLY A 189 3.75 -11.48 29.23
N ARG A 190 2.53 -10.94 29.12
CA ARG A 190 1.44 -11.56 28.32
C ARG A 190 1.73 -11.53 26.82
N TYR A 191 2.39 -10.48 26.34
CA TYR A 191 2.71 -10.34 24.91
C TYR A 191 3.68 -11.41 24.39
N THR A 192 4.62 -11.83 25.23
CA THR A 192 5.59 -12.88 24.89
C THR A 192 5.07 -14.27 25.21
N TRP A 193 3.96 -14.42 25.94
CA TRP A 193 3.51 -15.73 26.43
C TRP A 193 3.31 -16.75 25.31
N ARG A 194 2.54 -16.42 24.26
CA ARG A 194 2.29 -17.34 23.14
C ARG A 194 3.58 -17.68 22.39
N HIS A 195 4.43 -16.69 22.13
CA HIS A 195 5.73 -16.89 21.50
C HIS A 195 6.62 -17.83 22.34
N ASN A 196 6.68 -17.60 23.65
CA ASN A 196 7.46 -18.42 24.57
C ASN A 196 6.95 -19.86 24.66
N GLN A 197 5.63 -20.09 24.53
CA GLN A 197 5.09 -21.45 24.46
C GLN A 197 5.55 -22.18 23.20
N VAL A 198 5.56 -21.52 22.03
CA VAL A 198 6.06 -22.11 20.78
C VAL A 198 7.57 -22.37 20.87
N LEU A 199 8.34 -21.40 21.33
CA LEU A 199 9.79 -21.55 21.53
C LEU A 199 10.13 -22.68 22.50
N ARG A 200 9.33 -22.86 23.55
CA ARG A 200 9.48 -23.98 24.49
C ARG A 200 9.29 -25.33 23.79
N GLN A 201 8.28 -25.49 22.95
CA GLN A 201 8.06 -26.75 22.21
C GLN A 201 9.19 -27.06 21.22
N LEU A 202 9.69 -26.02 20.53
CA LEU A 202 10.86 -26.16 19.66
C LEU A 202 12.11 -26.56 20.45
N ALA A 203 12.36 -25.92 21.59
CA ALA A 203 13.49 -26.24 22.46
C ALA A 203 13.43 -27.69 22.95
N ILE A 204 12.26 -28.19 23.38
CA ILE A 204 12.06 -29.59 23.78
C ILE A 204 12.41 -30.54 22.64
N THR A 205 11.91 -30.25 21.43
CA THR A 205 12.15 -31.08 20.24
C THR A 205 13.63 -31.13 19.87
N LEU A 206 14.31 -29.97 19.93
CA LEU A 206 15.73 -29.87 19.60
C LEU A 206 16.62 -30.55 20.64
N GLU A 207 16.33 -30.38 21.93
CA GLU A 207 17.09 -31.03 23.01
C GLU A 207 16.89 -32.56 22.97
N GLY A 208 15.68 -33.03 22.64
CA GLY A 208 15.43 -34.44 22.37
C GLY A 208 16.30 -34.99 21.23
N ARG A 209 16.41 -34.25 20.11
CA ARG A 209 17.28 -34.66 19.00
C ARG A 209 18.77 -34.61 19.34
N ARG A 210 19.19 -33.60 20.11
CA ARG A 210 20.58 -33.46 20.56
C ARG A 210 20.98 -34.63 21.44
N THR A 211 20.15 -34.97 22.42
CA THR A 211 20.40 -36.10 23.33
C THR A 211 20.43 -37.43 22.60
N THR A 212 19.51 -37.68 21.66
CA THR A 212 19.57 -38.89 20.82
C THR A 212 20.83 -38.95 19.97
N ASN A 213 21.25 -37.84 19.36
CA ASN A 213 22.46 -37.82 18.53
C ASN A 213 23.74 -37.99 19.35
N ASN A 214 23.80 -37.39 20.54
CA ASN A 214 24.95 -37.53 21.43
C ASN A 214 25.04 -38.93 22.07
N ALA A 215 23.91 -39.62 22.19
CA ALA A 215 23.86 -41.01 22.67
C ALA A 215 24.23 -42.03 21.58
N LEU A 216 24.29 -41.62 20.30
CA LEU A 216 24.82 -42.49 19.25
C LEU A 216 26.30 -42.75 19.54
N PRO A 217 26.78 -43.99 19.36
CA PRO A 217 28.20 -44.27 19.46
C PRO A 217 28.95 -43.35 18.49
N PRO A 218 30.17 -42.89 18.84
CA PRO A 218 30.99 -42.13 17.92
C PRO A 218 31.04 -42.93 16.62
N PRO A 219 30.82 -42.28 15.45
CA PRO A 219 30.90 -42.98 14.18
C PRO A 219 32.22 -43.75 14.18
N MET A 220 32.14 -45.06 13.94
CA MET A 220 33.34 -45.89 13.79
C MET A 220 34.33 -45.12 12.92
N PRO A 221 35.63 -45.10 13.25
CA PRO A 221 36.61 -44.41 12.42
C PRO A 221 36.47 -45.00 11.03
N ARG A 222 35.75 -44.30 10.14
CA ARG A 222 35.88 -44.56 8.72
C ARG A 222 37.36 -44.37 8.50
N HIS A 223 37.98 -45.29 7.77
CA HIS A 223 39.21 -45.03 7.05
C HIS A 223 38.93 -43.88 6.05
N SER A 224 38.70 -42.69 6.59
CA SER A 224 38.95 -41.43 5.95
C SER A 224 40.42 -41.51 5.64
N LYS A 225 40.75 -41.51 4.35
CA LYS A 225 42.11 -41.18 3.93
C LYS A 225 42.37 -39.80 4.52
N THR A 226 42.98 -39.75 5.69
CA THR A 226 43.40 -38.52 6.32
C THR A 226 44.38 -37.89 5.34
N THR A 227 43.94 -36.85 4.63
CA THR A 227 44.87 -35.98 3.93
C THR A 227 45.79 -35.43 5.02
N PRO A 228 47.09 -35.76 5.00
CA PRO A 228 48.01 -35.24 6.00
C PRO A 228 48.00 -33.72 5.90
N PHE A 229 48.02 -33.04 7.05
CA PHE A 229 48.09 -31.59 7.11
C PHE A 229 49.37 -31.12 6.39
N VAL A 230 49.21 -30.44 5.26
CA VAL A 230 50.33 -29.86 4.50
C VAL A 230 50.59 -28.47 5.04
N ARG A 231 51.79 -28.23 5.59
CA ARG A 231 52.19 -26.89 6.05
C ARG A 231 52.35 -25.96 4.84
N ALA A 232 52.08 -24.67 5.05
CA ALA A 232 52.19 -23.65 4.02
C ALA A 232 53.57 -23.72 3.33
N GLY A 233 53.57 -23.90 2.00
CA GLY A 233 54.78 -23.98 1.17
C GLY A 233 55.20 -25.39 0.75
N GLN A 234 54.56 -26.47 1.19
CA GLN A 234 54.85 -27.83 0.71
C GLN A 234 53.88 -28.30 -0.40
N PRO A 235 54.36 -29.01 -1.44
CA PRO A 235 53.50 -29.58 -2.48
C PRO A 235 52.86 -30.91 -2.04
N GLN A 236 51.57 -31.07 -2.36
CA GLN A 236 50.77 -32.26 -2.04
C GLN A 236 51.12 -33.42 -2.99
N GLN A 237 51.59 -34.56 -2.47
CA GLN A 237 51.88 -35.74 -3.31
C GLN A 237 50.59 -36.41 -3.80
N SER A 238 50.30 -36.27 -5.10
CA SER A 238 49.21 -36.98 -5.78
C SER A 238 49.69 -38.34 -6.27
N HIS A 239 49.08 -39.42 -5.76
CA HIS A 239 49.31 -40.79 -6.25
C HIS A 239 48.62 -40.97 -7.62
N LEU A 240 49.36 -40.82 -8.71
CA LEU A 240 48.93 -41.11 -10.09
C LEU A 240 48.88 -42.64 -10.30
N GLN A 241 47.69 -43.20 -10.56
CA GLN A 241 47.56 -44.54 -11.15
C GLN A 241 47.33 -44.38 -12.66
N GLU A 242 48.37 -44.73 -13.45
CA GLU A 242 48.32 -44.88 -14.91
C GLU A 242 47.34 -45.99 -15.31
N TRP A 243 46.40 -45.66 -16.21
CA TRP A 243 45.52 -46.63 -16.85
C TRP A 243 46.20 -47.18 -18.12
N LYS A 244 46.59 -48.46 -18.12
CA LYS A 244 46.90 -49.21 -19.35
C LYS A 244 45.63 -49.87 -19.89
N GLN A 245 45.25 -49.54 -21.13
CA GLN A 245 44.17 -50.21 -21.87
C GLN A 245 44.69 -51.51 -22.51
N PRO A 246 43.92 -52.62 -22.48
CA PRO A 246 44.24 -53.82 -23.25
C PRO A 246 43.61 -53.80 -24.66
N SER A 247 44.36 -54.37 -25.61
CA SER A 247 44.01 -54.59 -27.03
C SER A 247 42.99 -55.70 -27.25
#